data_AF-A0AAP9VR39-F1
#
_entry.id   AF-A0AAP9VR39-F1
#
_cell.length_a   1.000
_cell.length_b   1.000
_cell.length_c   1.000
_cell.angle_alpha   90.00
_cell.angle_beta   90.00
_cell.angle_gamma   90.00
#
_symmetry.space_group_name_H-M   'P 1'
#
loop_
_entity.id
_entity.type
_entity.pdbx_description
1 polymer ?
#
loop_
_entity_poly.entity_id
_entity_poly.type
_entity_poly.pdbx_seq_one_letter_code
_entity_poly.pdbx_strand_id
1 'polypeptide(L)'
;MLIQTILFFANPVSRTNLRRAIATAALLVASSVAPLQAASLSLEVELADSSIAYLDESTQARLWPQVWTGAELVAYYFPSIGSKGNTHKTRPSLQLFTCMVGTVCVPAPRFEMESLPVRRQVTVRAQVLQGSAGQPLKLRFELPETPAEHYSFSHAELRAPADVLWREPLFTSWARDLSWEARRGFSKRRKQPLSIALVFPKQDVPGYQMVDLAVRTPGGDSHPGDPMAVTTLRANLKAPDGSVRQMAWPGHLSLDLQERLEASPDWARTGRVPATVKLNQFPWRLSSYSAKERISTVVMPDSTPRWYGLKHYNAPKGVLLHLTQSGPLAQVELLAEAGAERTIEGQVPVKRETWLFFAGKLMRYRGQLHYGNGAEHLPDTEWRMDWSNGERLEASAANVSPSSLIKQVPDCRWDGCRKNLAEARAQLAASDAQLQSEGERYLQLAREPD
;
A
#
# COMPACT_ATOMS: atom_id res chain seq x y z
N MET A 1 -9.68 34.26 -51.97
CA MET A 1 -9.83 33.57 -53.28
C MET A 1 -8.70 33.84 -54.29
N LEU A 2 -7.53 34.38 -53.90
CA LEU A 2 -6.42 34.68 -54.84
C LEU A 2 -5.28 33.63 -54.86
N ILE A 3 -5.22 32.72 -53.89
CA ILE A 3 -4.09 31.77 -53.73
C ILE A 3 -4.31 30.47 -54.53
N GLN A 4 -5.55 30.10 -54.85
CA GLN A 4 -5.84 28.89 -55.62
C GLN A 4 -5.57 29.04 -57.12
N THR A 5 -5.60 30.25 -57.66
CA THR A 5 -5.44 30.49 -59.10
C THR A 5 -3.97 30.45 -59.57
N ILE A 6 -3.00 30.70 -58.68
CA ILE A 6 -1.57 30.71 -59.03
C ILE A 6 -0.99 29.28 -59.06
N LEU A 7 -1.61 28.33 -58.37
CA LEU A 7 -1.09 26.97 -58.29
C LEU A 7 -1.31 26.13 -59.56
N PHE A 8 -2.18 26.54 -60.49
CA PHE A 8 -2.48 25.76 -61.70
C PHE A 8 -1.49 25.93 -62.86
N PHE A 9 -0.71 27.03 -62.92
CA PHE A 9 0.23 27.32 -64.03
C PHE A 9 1.71 27.13 -63.71
N ALA A 10 2.05 26.57 -62.55
CA ALA A 10 3.45 26.36 -62.14
C ALA A 10 3.97 24.97 -62.56
N ASN A 11 5.00 24.96 -63.42
CA ASN A 11 5.77 23.79 -63.86
C ASN A 11 6.18 22.87 -62.67
N PRO A 12 6.31 21.55 -62.84
CA PRO A 12 6.49 20.63 -61.71
C PRO A 12 7.73 20.94 -60.86
N VAL A 13 8.79 21.48 -61.48
CA VAL A 13 10.03 21.90 -60.81
C VAL A 13 9.78 23.04 -59.80
N SER A 14 8.95 24.03 -60.13
CA SER A 14 8.66 25.16 -59.25
C SER A 14 7.73 24.79 -58.09
N ARG A 15 6.85 23.79 -58.26
CA ARG A 15 6.06 23.21 -57.16
C ARG A 15 6.94 22.49 -56.13
N THR A 16 7.97 21.75 -56.57
CA THR A 16 8.94 21.12 -55.65
C THR A 16 9.78 22.14 -54.90
N ASN A 17 10.26 23.19 -55.58
CA ASN A 17 11.08 24.22 -54.94
C ASN A 17 10.28 25.08 -53.95
N LEU A 18 9.01 25.39 -54.25
CA LEU A 18 8.13 26.10 -53.33
C LEU A 18 7.76 25.25 -52.11
N ARG A 19 7.49 23.95 -52.31
CA ARG A 19 7.26 23.01 -51.19
C ARG A 19 8.49 22.84 -50.31
N ARG A 20 9.70 22.79 -50.91
CA ARG A 20 10.96 22.81 -50.16
C ARG A 20 11.11 24.13 -49.40
N ALA A 21 10.92 25.28 -50.04
CA ALA A 21 11.04 26.58 -49.38
C ALA A 21 10.04 26.76 -48.22
N ILE A 22 8.81 26.28 -48.37
CA ILE A 22 7.79 26.28 -47.30
C ILE A 22 8.17 25.28 -46.19
N ALA A 23 8.70 24.11 -46.53
CA ALA A 23 9.18 23.14 -45.54
C ALA A 23 10.42 23.65 -44.78
N THR A 24 11.34 24.34 -45.47
CA THR A 24 12.53 24.95 -44.85
C THR A 24 12.15 26.17 -44.02
N ALA A 25 11.17 26.98 -44.46
CA ALA A 25 10.63 28.10 -43.68
C ALA A 25 9.83 27.60 -42.46
N ALA A 26 9.08 26.50 -42.57
CA ALA A 26 8.43 25.85 -41.44
C ALA A 26 9.45 25.23 -40.47
N LEU A 27 10.55 24.66 -40.97
CA LEU A 27 11.66 24.18 -40.13
C LEU A 27 12.39 25.34 -39.44
N LEU A 28 12.60 26.47 -40.13
CA LEU A 28 13.26 27.67 -39.59
C LEU A 28 12.37 28.42 -38.58
N VAL A 29 11.06 28.46 -38.77
CA VAL A 29 10.11 29.03 -37.80
C VAL A 29 9.88 28.08 -36.61
N ALA A 30 9.93 26.76 -36.84
CA ALA A 30 9.91 25.77 -35.75
C ALA A 30 11.23 25.73 -34.95
N SER A 31 12.34 26.24 -35.51
CA SER A 31 13.63 26.36 -34.80
C SER A 31 13.94 27.77 -34.28
N SER A 32 13.22 28.81 -34.72
CA SER A 32 13.37 30.18 -34.23
C SER A 32 12.37 30.59 -33.14
N VAL A 33 11.48 29.67 -32.73
CA VAL A 33 10.73 29.77 -31.47
C VAL A 33 11.09 28.57 -30.59
N ALA A 34 12.39 28.37 -30.38
CA ALA A 34 12.82 27.84 -29.11
C ALA A 34 12.43 28.90 -28.07
N PRO A 35 11.51 28.65 -27.12
CA PRO A 35 11.51 29.47 -25.92
C PRO A 35 12.95 29.42 -25.43
N LEU A 36 13.59 30.58 -25.23
CA LEU A 36 14.81 30.69 -24.44
C LEU A 36 14.60 29.73 -23.26
N GLN A 37 15.30 28.60 -23.26
CA GLN A 37 15.16 27.60 -22.21
C GLN A 37 15.63 28.30 -20.95
N ALA A 38 14.68 28.88 -20.22
CA ALA A 38 14.90 29.27 -18.84
C ALA A 38 15.51 28.04 -18.19
N ALA A 39 16.66 28.25 -17.57
CA ALA A 39 17.46 27.23 -16.94
C ALA A 39 16.52 26.30 -16.14
N SER A 40 16.35 25.04 -16.55
CA SER A 40 15.27 24.19 -16.03
C SER A 40 15.70 23.49 -14.75
N LEU A 41 14.80 23.45 -13.77
CA LEU A 41 14.91 22.51 -12.67
C LEU A 41 14.71 21.10 -13.23
N SER A 42 15.49 20.12 -12.76
CA SER A 42 15.20 18.72 -13.06
C SER A 42 14.97 17.95 -11.77
N LEU A 43 13.79 17.33 -11.64
CA LEU A 43 13.52 16.39 -10.57
C LEU A 43 13.81 14.98 -11.08
N GLU A 44 14.80 14.33 -10.48
CA GLU A 44 15.10 12.92 -10.73
C GLU A 44 14.52 12.08 -9.61
N VAL A 45 13.70 11.09 -9.96
CA VAL A 45 13.11 10.12 -9.04
C VAL A 45 13.58 8.73 -9.42
N GLU A 46 14.07 8.00 -8.44
CA GLU A 46 14.51 6.61 -8.57
C GLU A 46 13.62 5.72 -7.71
N LEU A 47 12.97 4.75 -8.35
CA LEU A 47 12.11 3.75 -7.72
C LEU A 47 12.84 2.41 -7.80
N ALA A 48 13.32 1.92 -6.66
CA ALA A 48 14.20 0.75 -6.63
C ALA A 48 13.43 -0.58 -6.59
N ASP A 49 12.37 -0.64 -5.80
CA ASP A 49 11.53 -1.82 -5.68
C ASP A 49 10.11 -1.41 -5.28
N SER A 50 9.12 -2.17 -5.74
CA SER A 50 7.72 -1.96 -5.43
C SER A 50 7.04 -3.31 -5.18
N SER A 51 6.21 -3.38 -4.14
CA SER A 51 5.51 -4.59 -3.75
C SER A 51 4.07 -4.28 -3.42
N ILE A 52 3.16 -5.15 -3.82
CA ILE A 52 1.74 -5.18 -3.48
C ILE A 52 1.40 -6.58 -2.97
N ALA A 53 0.60 -6.65 -1.94
CA ALA A 53 0.08 -7.91 -1.43
C ALA A 53 -0.58 -8.74 -2.56
N TYR A 54 -0.62 -10.06 -2.36
CA TYR A 54 -1.36 -11.02 -3.19
C TYR A 54 -0.79 -11.32 -4.59
N LEU A 55 0.21 -10.57 -5.07
CA LEU A 55 0.87 -10.85 -6.35
C LEU A 55 2.23 -11.51 -6.14
N ASP A 56 2.57 -12.47 -6.99
CA ASP A 56 3.88 -13.09 -7.00
C ASP A 56 4.95 -12.16 -7.60
N GLU A 57 6.23 -12.40 -7.28
CA GLU A 57 7.33 -11.54 -7.69
C GLU A 57 7.45 -11.38 -9.21
N SER A 58 7.16 -12.42 -9.99
CA SER A 58 7.25 -12.38 -11.45
C SER A 58 6.17 -11.47 -12.06
N THR A 59 4.95 -11.54 -11.52
CA THR A 59 3.84 -10.68 -11.91
C THR A 59 4.14 -9.23 -11.54
N GLN A 60 4.63 -8.98 -10.33
CA GLN A 60 5.01 -7.63 -9.89
C GLN A 60 6.12 -7.01 -10.75
N ALA A 61 7.17 -7.78 -11.05
CA ALA A 61 8.28 -7.33 -11.89
C ALA A 61 7.84 -6.90 -13.31
N ARG A 62 6.73 -7.48 -13.81
CA ARG A 62 6.12 -7.08 -15.09
C ARG A 62 5.23 -5.84 -14.97
N LEU A 63 4.45 -5.72 -13.90
CA LEU A 63 3.41 -4.69 -13.76
C LEU A 63 3.98 -3.33 -13.29
N TRP A 64 4.87 -3.32 -12.31
CA TRP A 64 5.37 -2.07 -11.73
C TRP A 64 6.08 -1.15 -12.73
N PRO A 65 6.93 -1.64 -13.64
CA PRO A 65 7.51 -0.79 -14.67
C PRO A 65 6.43 -0.13 -15.55
N GLN A 66 5.34 -0.82 -15.87
CA GLN A 66 4.25 -0.26 -16.68
C GLN A 66 3.50 0.85 -15.94
N VAL A 67 3.29 0.68 -14.62
CA VAL A 67 2.67 1.71 -13.77
C VAL A 67 3.56 2.95 -13.72
N TRP A 68 4.84 2.78 -13.40
CA TRP A 68 5.74 3.90 -13.14
C TRP A 68 6.25 4.60 -14.40
N THR A 69 6.34 3.92 -15.55
CA THR A 69 6.68 4.58 -16.83
C THR A 69 5.59 5.55 -17.29
N GLY A 70 4.34 5.35 -16.87
CA GLY A 70 3.24 6.28 -17.07
C GLY A 70 3.15 7.41 -16.05
N ALA A 71 4.17 7.58 -15.18
CA ALA A 71 4.11 8.56 -14.11
C ALA A 71 4.20 10.01 -14.61
N GLU A 72 3.45 10.88 -13.94
CA GLU A 72 3.46 12.32 -14.11
C GLU A 72 3.85 12.97 -12.77
N LEU A 73 4.47 14.14 -12.86
CA LEU A 73 4.80 14.94 -11.69
C LEU A 73 3.94 16.20 -11.69
N VAL A 74 3.25 16.44 -10.59
CA VAL A 74 2.57 17.71 -10.32
C VAL A 74 3.45 18.53 -9.40
N ALA A 75 4.12 19.54 -9.96
CA ALA A 75 4.96 20.48 -9.23
C ALA A 75 4.13 21.67 -8.74
N TYR A 76 4.32 22.03 -7.47
CA TYR A 76 3.61 23.11 -6.80
C TYR A 76 4.56 24.27 -6.52
N TYR A 77 4.14 25.46 -6.93
CA TYR A 77 4.91 26.69 -6.80
C TYR A 77 4.16 27.70 -5.94
N PHE A 78 4.91 28.36 -5.05
CA PHE A 78 4.40 29.38 -4.15
C PHE A 78 5.02 30.74 -4.48
N PRO A 79 4.30 31.85 -4.21
CA PRO A 79 4.86 33.19 -4.31
C PRO A 79 6.11 33.32 -3.41
N SER A 80 7.26 33.66 -4.00
CA SER A 80 8.50 33.94 -3.29
C SER A 80 8.38 35.27 -2.55
N ILE A 81 8.64 35.28 -1.23
CA ILE A 81 8.75 36.52 -0.47
C ILE A 81 10.13 37.11 -0.75
N GLY A 82 10.17 38.20 -1.53
CA GLY A 82 11.26 39.17 -1.47
C GLY A 82 12.15 39.29 -2.71
N SER A 83 11.88 40.32 -3.51
CA SER A 83 12.89 41.33 -3.86
C SER A 83 12.16 42.59 -4.33
N LYS A 84 12.33 43.70 -3.59
CA LYS A 84 11.72 45.03 -3.77
C LYS A 84 10.20 45.14 -3.54
N GLY A 85 9.81 45.29 -2.27
CA GLY A 85 8.64 46.08 -1.85
C GLY A 85 7.22 45.59 -2.20
N ASN A 86 7.05 44.68 -3.15
CA ASN A 86 5.74 44.21 -3.60
C ASN A 86 5.58 42.71 -3.33
N THR A 87 5.16 42.34 -2.11
CA THR A 87 4.42 41.10 -1.95
C THR A 87 3.11 41.26 -2.73
N HIS A 88 3.02 40.71 -3.94
CA HIS A 88 1.73 40.55 -4.60
C HIS A 88 0.92 39.53 -3.79
N LYS A 89 0.17 40.02 -2.79
CA LYS A 89 -0.97 39.29 -2.24
C LYS A 89 -1.96 39.14 -3.39
N THR A 90 -1.95 37.99 -4.06
CA THR A 90 -2.97 37.62 -5.03
C THR A 90 -4.31 37.57 -4.31
N ARG A 91 -5.19 38.53 -4.58
CA ARG A 91 -6.56 38.53 -4.07
C ARG A 91 -7.30 37.30 -4.66
N PRO A 92 -8.12 36.58 -3.87
CA PRO A 92 -9.00 35.56 -4.44
C PRO A 92 -9.98 36.22 -5.43
N SER A 93 -10.54 35.42 -6.35
CA SER A 93 -11.74 35.84 -7.08
C SER A 93 -12.82 36.15 -6.05
N LEU A 94 -13.28 37.40 -6.02
CA LEU A 94 -14.40 37.83 -5.19
C LEU A 94 -15.64 37.01 -5.58
N GLN A 95 -15.98 36.01 -4.76
CA GLN A 95 -17.24 35.29 -4.88
C GLN A 95 -18.33 36.15 -4.24
N LEU A 96 -18.78 37.16 -4.99
CA LEU A 96 -19.83 38.08 -4.54
C LEU A 96 -21.17 37.35 -4.35
N PHE A 97 -21.34 36.22 -5.03
CA PHE A 97 -22.59 35.47 -5.03
C PHE A 97 -22.31 33.96 -5.00
N THR A 98 -23.10 33.25 -4.21
CA THR A 98 -23.24 31.80 -4.29
C THR A 98 -24.55 31.50 -5.02
N CYS A 99 -24.46 30.81 -6.16
CA CYS A 99 -25.62 30.36 -6.92
C CYS A 99 -25.85 28.87 -6.63
N MET A 100 -27.06 28.51 -6.21
CA MET A 100 -27.48 27.11 -6.23
C MET A 100 -27.98 26.76 -7.64
N VAL A 101 -27.67 25.56 -8.12
CA VAL A 101 -28.14 25.10 -9.44
C VAL A 101 -29.66 25.10 -9.45
N GLY A 102 -30.26 26.00 -10.24
CA GLY A 102 -31.72 26.13 -10.40
C GLY A 102 -32.41 27.24 -9.59
N THR A 103 -31.68 28.08 -8.83
CA THR A 103 -32.28 29.22 -8.09
C THR A 103 -31.38 30.46 -8.03
N VAL A 104 -31.93 31.56 -7.50
CA VAL A 104 -31.32 32.92 -7.38
C VAL A 104 -29.99 32.89 -6.63
N CYS A 105 -29.00 33.60 -7.16
CA CYS A 105 -27.72 33.81 -6.51
C CYS A 105 -27.87 34.78 -5.34
N VAL A 106 -27.50 34.34 -4.13
CA VAL A 106 -27.55 35.18 -2.92
C VAL A 106 -26.17 35.71 -2.57
N PRO A 107 -26.06 36.96 -2.02
CA PRO A 107 -24.80 37.49 -1.52
C PRO A 107 -24.25 36.59 -0.41
N ALA A 108 -22.97 36.21 -0.49
CA ALA A 108 -22.36 35.35 0.52
C ALA A 108 -22.31 36.05 1.90
N PRO A 109 -22.85 35.47 2.99
CA PRO A 109 -23.03 36.16 4.27
C PRO A 109 -21.74 36.30 5.10
N ARG A 110 -20.59 35.79 4.65
CA ARG A 110 -19.30 35.91 5.34
C ARG A 110 -18.19 36.21 4.36
N PHE A 111 -17.61 37.41 4.45
CA PHE A 111 -16.36 37.76 3.79
C PHE A 111 -15.20 37.12 4.57
N GLU A 112 -14.99 35.82 4.40
CA GLU A 112 -13.77 35.18 4.90
C GLU A 112 -12.61 35.56 3.98
N MET A 113 -11.87 36.60 4.36
CA MET A 113 -10.59 36.98 3.75
C MET A 113 -9.46 36.11 4.30
N GLU A 114 -9.53 34.79 4.11
CA GLU A 114 -8.33 33.97 4.15
C GLU A 114 -7.65 34.05 2.78
N SER A 115 -6.69 34.98 2.65
CA SER A 115 -5.85 35.06 1.45
C SER A 115 -4.84 33.92 1.45
N LEU A 116 -5.25 32.72 1.06
CA LEU A 116 -4.29 31.66 0.77
C LEU A 116 -3.51 32.03 -0.50
N PRO A 117 -2.16 31.94 -0.50
CA PRO A 117 -1.38 32.22 -1.70
C PRO A 117 -1.86 31.35 -2.86
N VAL A 118 -2.09 31.94 -4.04
CA VAL A 118 -2.57 31.19 -5.21
C VAL A 118 -1.45 30.28 -5.69
N ARG A 119 -1.52 29.01 -5.27
CA ARG A 119 -0.59 27.96 -5.66
C ARG A 119 -0.66 27.74 -7.17
N ARG A 120 0.48 27.85 -7.86
CA ARG A 120 0.59 27.44 -9.27
C ARG A 120 0.98 25.98 -9.36
N GLN A 121 0.38 25.28 -10.32
CA GLN A 121 0.64 23.87 -10.58
C GLN A 121 1.18 23.72 -11.99
N VAL A 122 2.22 22.90 -12.14
CA VAL A 122 2.76 22.50 -13.43
C VAL A 122 2.79 20.98 -13.45
N THR A 123 2.14 20.38 -14.44
CA THR A 123 2.15 18.93 -14.65
C THR A 123 3.11 18.58 -15.77
N VAL A 124 4.03 17.67 -15.52
CA VAL A 124 5.03 17.22 -16.48
C VAL A 124 5.10 15.71 -16.52
N ARG A 125 5.42 15.15 -17.69
CA ARG A 125 5.56 13.71 -17.88
C ARG A 125 6.99 13.26 -17.63
N ALA A 126 7.15 12.03 -17.17
CA ALA A 126 8.46 11.44 -16.96
C ALA A 126 9.22 11.22 -18.28
N GLN A 127 10.52 11.43 -18.24
CA GLN A 127 11.49 10.88 -19.17
C GLN A 127 12.17 9.69 -18.49
N VAL A 128 12.10 8.51 -19.09
CA VAL A 128 12.74 7.30 -18.53
C VAL A 128 14.23 7.35 -18.84
N LEU A 129 15.07 7.45 -17.82
CA LEU A 129 16.53 7.47 -17.95
C LEU A 129 17.14 6.06 -17.88
N GLN A 130 16.57 5.19 -17.05
CA GLN A 130 17.04 3.82 -16.84
C GLN A 130 15.85 2.97 -16.37
N GLY A 131 15.72 1.74 -16.89
CA GLY A 131 14.61 0.85 -16.55
C GLY A 131 14.80 -0.61 -16.99
N SER A 132 16.03 -1.11 -16.96
CA SER A 132 16.29 -2.53 -17.22
C SER A 132 15.76 -3.41 -16.08
N ALA A 133 15.37 -4.65 -16.40
CA ALA A 133 14.86 -5.60 -15.41
C ALA A 133 15.87 -5.80 -14.26
N GLY A 134 15.39 -5.73 -13.02
CA GLY A 134 16.22 -5.90 -11.81
C GLY A 134 17.09 -4.69 -11.43
N GLN A 135 16.97 -3.56 -12.15
CA GLN A 135 17.58 -2.28 -11.78
C GLN A 135 16.52 -1.27 -11.35
N PRO A 136 16.87 -0.29 -10.47
CA PRO A 136 15.99 0.81 -10.16
C PRO A 136 15.53 1.57 -11.41
N LEU A 137 14.24 1.87 -11.47
CA LEU A 137 13.67 2.73 -12.50
C LEU A 137 14.00 4.18 -12.17
N LYS A 138 14.69 4.87 -13.09
CA LYS A 138 15.02 6.28 -12.96
C LYS A 138 14.19 7.11 -13.92
N LEU A 139 13.46 8.06 -13.35
CA LEU A 139 12.59 9.00 -14.04
C LEU A 139 13.16 10.41 -13.87
N ARG A 140 13.10 11.20 -14.93
CA ARG A 140 13.48 12.62 -14.92
C ARG A 140 12.31 13.49 -15.36
N PHE A 141 12.09 14.56 -14.64
CA PHE A 141 11.04 15.54 -14.90
C PHE A 141 11.68 16.92 -15.08
N GLU A 142 11.53 17.49 -16.27
CA GLU A 142 11.96 18.86 -16.56
C GLU A 142 10.91 19.83 -16.07
N LEU A 143 11.32 20.79 -15.25
CA LEU A 143 10.45 21.75 -14.58
C LEU A 143 10.93 23.18 -14.86
N PRO A 144 10.02 24.14 -15.04
CA PRO A 144 10.41 25.54 -15.07
C PRO A 144 10.97 25.94 -13.70
N GLU A 145 12.08 26.65 -13.67
CA GLU A 145 12.62 27.21 -12.42
C GLU A 145 11.63 28.20 -11.79
N THR A 146 11.09 29.08 -12.63
CA THR A 146 10.01 30.01 -12.25
C THR A 146 8.88 29.90 -13.29
N PRO A 147 7.68 29.42 -12.93
CA PRO A 147 6.56 29.36 -13.86
C PRO A 147 5.90 30.73 -14.11
N ALA A 148 6.28 31.73 -13.31
CA ALA A 148 5.97 33.15 -13.46
C ALA A 148 6.88 33.97 -12.55
N GLU A 149 6.91 35.28 -12.79
CA GLU A 149 7.58 36.26 -11.94
C GLU A 149 7.16 36.07 -10.46
N HIS A 150 8.14 35.99 -9.57
CA HIS A 150 7.96 35.78 -8.13
C HIS A 150 7.34 34.44 -7.69
N TYR A 151 7.43 33.38 -8.49
CA TYR A 151 7.05 32.03 -8.04
C TYR A 151 8.28 31.14 -7.89
N SER A 152 8.34 30.39 -6.78
CA SER A 152 9.41 29.45 -6.49
C SER A 152 8.87 28.05 -6.24
N PHE A 153 9.64 27.04 -6.63
CA PHE A 153 9.30 25.64 -6.41
C PHE A 153 9.22 25.34 -4.91
N SER A 154 8.15 24.66 -4.49
CA SER A 154 7.93 24.29 -3.07
C SER A 154 7.98 22.79 -2.86
N HIS A 155 7.15 22.05 -3.58
CA HIS A 155 7.01 20.60 -3.43
C HIS A 155 6.44 20.00 -4.71
N ALA A 156 6.44 18.68 -4.78
CA ALA A 156 5.87 17.96 -5.90
C ALA A 156 5.06 16.75 -5.43
N GLU A 157 4.26 16.22 -6.33
CA GLU A 157 3.52 14.98 -6.15
C GLU A 157 3.74 14.11 -7.37
N LEU A 158 4.36 12.95 -7.15
CA LEU A 158 4.50 11.93 -8.18
C LEU A 158 3.17 11.16 -8.27
N ARG A 159 2.57 11.15 -9.45
CA ARG A 159 1.32 10.44 -9.73
C ARG A 159 1.54 9.37 -10.78
N ALA A 160 1.01 8.17 -10.56
CA ALA A 160 1.08 7.10 -11.55
C ALA A 160 -0.29 6.43 -11.76
N PRO A 161 -0.64 6.07 -13.01
CA PRO A 161 -1.85 5.33 -13.28
C PRO A 161 -1.74 3.90 -12.72
N ALA A 162 -2.68 3.52 -11.86
CA ALA A 162 -2.71 2.20 -11.21
C ALA A 162 -3.58 1.18 -11.98
N ASP A 163 -4.17 1.56 -13.11
CA ASP A 163 -5.20 0.75 -13.78
C ASP A 163 -4.67 -0.60 -14.27
N VAL A 164 -3.39 -0.67 -14.65
CA VAL A 164 -2.71 -1.91 -15.04
C VAL A 164 -2.71 -2.94 -13.90
N LEU A 165 -2.52 -2.51 -12.65
CA LEU A 165 -2.61 -3.41 -11.48
C LEU A 165 -4.01 -4.02 -11.39
N TRP A 166 -5.04 -3.19 -11.57
CA TRP A 166 -6.44 -3.60 -11.37
C TRP A 166 -7.04 -4.42 -12.51
N ARG A 167 -6.32 -4.56 -13.62
CA ARG A 167 -6.66 -5.47 -14.73
C ARG A 167 -6.12 -6.87 -14.53
N GLU A 168 -5.25 -7.09 -13.54
CA GLU A 168 -4.74 -8.43 -13.24
C GLU A 168 -5.92 -9.38 -12.95
N PRO A 169 -5.92 -10.62 -13.51
CA PRO A 169 -7.03 -11.55 -13.38
C PRO A 169 -7.44 -11.81 -11.93
N LEU A 170 -6.48 -11.89 -11.00
CA LEU A 170 -6.72 -12.06 -9.58
C LEU A 170 -7.64 -10.98 -8.99
N PHE A 171 -7.32 -9.70 -9.20
CA PHE A 171 -8.13 -8.61 -8.66
C PHE A 171 -9.46 -8.49 -9.40
N THR A 172 -9.48 -8.84 -10.69
CA THR A 172 -10.70 -8.82 -11.50
C THR A 172 -11.69 -9.92 -11.09
N SER A 173 -11.23 -11.13 -10.76
CA SER A 173 -12.09 -12.20 -10.25
C SER A 173 -12.58 -11.85 -8.85
N TRP A 174 -11.67 -11.48 -7.94
CA TRP A 174 -12.00 -11.14 -6.57
C TRP A 174 -13.01 -9.99 -6.47
N ALA A 175 -12.86 -8.93 -7.29
CA ALA A 175 -13.81 -7.82 -7.31
C ALA A 175 -15.25 -8.25 -7.70
N ARG A 176 -15.42 -9.36 -8.43
CA ARG A 176 -16.74 -9.93 -8.76
C ARG A 176 -17.39 -10.67 -7.60
N ASP A 177 -16.60 -11.13 -6.63
CA ASP A 177 -17.11 -11.85 -5.46
C ASP A 177 -17.48 -10.91 -4.31
N LEU A 178 -17.06 -9.65 -4.37
CA LEU A 178 -17.44 -8.61 -3.43
C LEU A 178 -18.95 -8.34 -3.45
N SER A 179 -19.50 -7.97 -2.28
CA SER A 179 -20.84 -7.40 -2.14
C SER A 179 -20.99 -6.13 -3.00
N TRP A 180 -22.22 -5.71 -3.25
CA TRP A 180 -22.49 -4.54 -4.08
C TRP A 180 -21.85 -3.26 -3.52
N GLU A 181 -21.97 -3.04 -2.20
CA GLU A 181 -21.42 -1.89 -1.49
C GLU A 181 -19.89 -1.87 -1.59
N ALA A 182 -19.24 -3.00 -1.30
CA ALA A 182 -17.80 -3.16 -1.37
C ALA A 182 -17.28 -2.96 -2.80
N ARG A 183 -17.97 -3.53 -3.80
CA ARG A 183 -17.63 -3.35 -5.22
C ARG A 183 -17.74 -1.89 -5.65
N ARG A 184 -18.76 -1.15 -5.20
CA ARG A 184 -18.92 0.28 -5.48
C ARG A 184 -17.79 1.09 -4.85
N GLY A 185 -17.42 0.79 -3.60
CA GLY A 185 -16.29 1.40 -2.91
C GLY A 185 -14.96 1.18 -3.63
N PHE A 186 -14.64 -0.08 -3.93
CA PHE A 186 -13.44 -0.47 -4.68
C PHE A 186 -13.40 0.18 -6.08
N SER A 187 -14.52 0.22 -6.80
CA SER A 187 -14.59 0.81 -8.14
C SER A 187 -14.28 2.32 -8.18
N LYS A 188 -14.59 3.06 -7.11
CA LYS A 188 -14.21 4.48 -6.99
C LYS A 188 -12.72 4.62 -6.69
N ARG A 189 -12.22 3.83 -5.73
CA ARG A 189 -10.82 3.88 -5.28
C ARG A 189 -9.83 3.49 -6.37
N ARG A 190 -10.11 2.42 -7.12
CA ARG A 190 -9.22 1.93 -8.20
C ARG A 190 -9.00 2.92 -9.36
N LYS A 191 -9.83 3.97 -9.46
CA LYS A 191 -9.68 5.05 -10.46
C LYS A 191 -8.73 6.15 -10.00
N GLN A 192 -8.37 6.19 -8.72
CA GLN A 192 -7.43 7.18 -8.20
C GLN A 192 -6.00 6.76 -8.61
N PRO A 193 -5.16 7.71 -9.04
CA PRO A 193 -3.76 7.42 -9.30
C PRO A 193 -3.05 7.08 -7.99
N LEU A 194 -1.95 6.33 -8.08
CA LEU A 194 -0.98 6.27 -6.99
C LEU A 194 -0.42 7.68 -6.80
N SER A 195 -0.20 8.09 -5.56
CA SER A 195 0.28 9.43 -5.24
C SER A 195 1.36 9.36 -4.17
N ILE A 196 2.49 9.99 -4.45
CA ILE A 196 3.61 10.14 -3.52
C ILE A 196 3.93 11.63 -3.41
N ALA A 197 3.69 12.20 -2.24
CA ALA A 197 4.11 13.55 -1.92
C ALA A 197 5.64 13.61 -1.75
N LEU A 198 6.28 14.59 -2.38
CA LEU A 198 7.71 14.86 -2.29
C LEU A 198 7.90 16.28 -1.78
N VAL A 199 8.52 16.43 -0.61
CA VAL A 199 8.80 17.70 0.06
C VAL A 199 10.28 17.83 0.39
N PHE A 200 10.76 19.04 0.66
CA PHE A 200 12.08 19.22 1.24
C PHE A 200 12.07 18.71 2.68
N PRO A 201 12.91 17.72 3.03
CA PRO A 201 12.92 17.19 4.38
C PRO A 201 13.53 18.19 5.36
N LYS A 202 13.10 18.14 6.62
CA LYS A 202 13.68 18.96 7.72
C LYS A 202 15.03 18.42 8.20
N GLN A 203 15.31 17.15 7.92
CA GLN A 203 16.51 16.41 8.31
C GLN A 203 17.00 15.63 7.09
N ASP A 204 18.30 15.40 7.00
CA ASP A 204 18.86 14.63 5.88
C ASP A 204 18.30 13.20 5.88
N VAL A 205 17.98 12.70 4.69
CA VAL A 205 17.41 11.36 4.53
C VAL A 205 18.44 10.43 3.86
N PRO A 206 19.09 9.53 4.61
CA PRO A 206 20.14 8.70 4.03
C PRO A 206 19.53 7.63 3.11
N GLY A 207 19.76 7.76 1.80
CA GLY A 207 19.47 6.72 0.82
C GLY A 207 18.02 6.68 0.33
N TYR A 208 17.47 5.47 0.22
CA TYR A 208 16.08 5.22 -0.18
C TYR A 208 15.12 5.48 0.98
N GLN A 209 13.86 5.71 0.64
CA GLN A 209 12.72 5.87 1.55
C GLN A 209 11.65 4.84 1.23
N MET A 210 11.11 4.17 2.25
CA MET A 210 9.96 3.30 2.11
C MET A 210 8.67 4.12 2.20
N VAL A 211 7.79 3.92 1.25
CA VAL A 211 6.57 4.71 1.07
C VAL A 211 5.37 3.80 0.92
N ASP A 212 4.33 4.06 1.72
CA ASP A 212 3.01 3.48 1.53
C ASP A 212 2.35 4.11 0.30
N LEU A 213 1.95 3.28 -0.66
CA LEU A 213 1.25 3.71 -1.87
C LEU A 213 -0.25 3.94 -1.63
N ALA A 214 -0.73 3.69 -0.42
CA ALA A 214 -2.11 3.84 0.04
C ALA A 214 -3.13 3.15 -0.86
N VAL A 215 -2.73 2.05 -1.51
CA VAL A 215 -3.61 1.31 -2.43
C VAL A 215 -4.63 0.51 -1.65
N ARG A 216 -5.84 0.39 -2.20
CA ARG A 216 -6.84 -0.56 -1.70
C ARG A 216 -7.10 -1.63 -2.73
N THR A 217 -6.69 -2.85 -2.41
CA THR A 217 -7.07 -4.06 -3.15
C THR A 217 -8.51 -4.48 -2.76
N PRO A 218 -9.16 -5.38 -3.51
CA PRO A 218 -10.43 -6.00 -3.07
C PRO A 218 -10.36 -6.61 -1.66
N GLY A 219 -9.20 -7.15 -1.26
CA GLY A 219 -8.96 -7.66 0.09
C GLY A 219 -8.59 -6.62 1.14
N GLY A 220 -8.23 -5.39 0.73
CA GLY A 220 -7.77 -4.34 1.64
C GLY A 220 -8.84 -3.87 2.62
N ASP A 221 -10.14 -4.04 2.30
CA ASP A 221 -11.23 -3.74 3.24
C ASP A 221 -11.40 -4.85 4.30
N SER A 222 -10.75 -6.00 4.13
CA SER A 222 -10.67 -7.08 5.12
C SER A 222 -9.43 -7.00 6.01
N HIS A 223 -8.61 -5.94 5.85
CA HIS A 223 -7.33 -5.74 6.54
C HIS A 223 -7.44 -4.71 7.68
N PRO A 224 -6.93 -4.98 8.88
CA PRO A 224 -6.77 -3.98 9.93
C PRO A 224 -5.46 -3.19 9.75
N GLY A 225 -5.43 -2.25 8.81
CA GLY A 225 -4.52 -1.09 8.89
C GLY A 225 -3.16 -1.12 8.18
N ASP A 226 -2.52 -2.26 7.92
CA ASP A 226 -1.19 -2.28 7.26
C ASP A 226 -1.23 -1.96 5.74
N PRO A 227 -0.16 -1.35 5.21
CA PRO A 227 -0.01 -1.03 3.79
C PRO A 227 -0.11 -2.25 2.87
N MET A 228 -1.04 -2.19 1.92
CA MET A 228 -1.20 -3.23 0.89
C MET A 228 -0.20 -3.08 -0.24
N ALA A 229 0.38 -1.90 -0.47
CA ALA A 229 1.47 -1.74 -1.40
C ALA A 229 2.47 -0.71 -0.89
N VAL A 230 3.75 -1.02 -1.08
CA VAL A 230 4.88 -0.18 -0.70
C VAL A 230 5.81 -0.03 -1.88
N THR A 231 6.53 1.08 -1.91
CA THR A 231 7.66 1.27 -2.80
C THR A 231 8.84 1.83 -2.04
N THR A 232 10.04 1.57 -2.52
CA THR A 232 11.25 2.30 -2.12
C THR A 232 11.54 3.38 -3.16
N LEU A 233 11.89 4.58 -2.70
CA LEU A 233 12.18 5.70 -3.59
C LEU A 233 13.31 6.61 -3.10
N ARG A 234 13.95 7.28 -4.05
CA ARG A 234 14.90 8.37 -3.80
C ARG A 234 14.58 9.49 -4.79
N ALA A 235 14.52 10.74 -4.34
CA ALA A 235 14.21 11.87 -5.20
C ALA A 235 15.20 13.03 -4.98
N ASN A 236 15.69 13.61 -6.07
CA ASN A 236 16.68 14.69 -6.08
C ASN A 236 16.26 15.78 -7.06
N LEU A 237 16.10 17.00 -6.56
CA LEU A 237 15.91 18.20 -7.35
C LEU A 237 17.28 18.79 -7.69
N LYS A 238 17.61 18.85 -8.98
CA LYS A 238 18.81 19.51 -9.49
C LYS A 238 18.44 20.88 -10.03
N ALA A 239 19.14 21.90 -9.54
CA ALA A 239 19.02 23.25 -10.03
C ALA A 239 20.01 23.53 -11.16
N PRO A 240 19.76 24.59 -11.96
CA PRO A 240 20.59 24.88 -13.12
C PRO A 240 22.01 25.31 -12.77
N ASP A 241 22.23 25.79 -11.54
CA ASP A 241 23.55 26.08 -10.97
C ASP A 241 24.36 24.82 -10.59
N GLY A 242 23.78 23.63 -10.80
CA GLY A 242 24.36 22.34 -10.45
C GLY A 242 24.10 21.90 -9.01
N SER A 243 23.42 22.73 -8.19
CA SER A 243 23.09 22.34 -6.82
C SER A 243 22.04 21.22 -6.81
N VAL A 244 22.19 20.29 -5.87
CA VAL A 244 21.30 19.13 -5.71
C VAL A 244 20.67 19.20 -4.33
N ARG A 245 19.33 19.14 -4.29
CA ARG A 245 18.55 19.09 -3.05
C ARG A 245 17.71 17.82 -3.02
N GLN A 246 17.78 17.09 -1.93
CA GLN A 246 16.98 15.89 -1.76
C GLN A 246 15.51 16.24 -1.51
N MET A 247 14.62 15.43 -2.07
CA MET A 247 13.21 15.45 -1.75
C MET A 247 12.79 14.13 -1.11
N ALA A 248 11.83 14.21 -0.20
CA ALA A 248 11.43 13.10 0.65
C ALA A 248 9.93 12.99 0.78
N TRP A 249 9.46 11.78 1.03
CA TRP A 249 8.12 11.55 1.52
C TRP A 249 8.04 12.03 2.98
N PRO A 250 6.99 12.77 3.40
CA PRO A 250 6.92 13.37 4.73
C PRO A 250 7.10 12.33 5.86
N GLY A 251 8.25 12.41 6.53
CA GLY A 251 8.83 11.31 7.30
C GLY A 251 8.07 10.82 8.54
N HIS A 252 7.07 11.54 9.04
CA HIS A 252 6.28 11.10 10.21
C HIS A 252 5.50 9.81 9.94
N LEU A 253 5.10 9.58 8.69
CA LEU A 253 4.46 8.33 8.29
C LEU A 253 5.48 7.20 8.10
N SER A 254 6.74 7.52 7.79
CA SER A 254 7.77 6.52 7.44
C SER A 254 8.36 5.76 8.63
N LEU A 255 8.44 6.37 9.82
CA LEU A 255 8.92 5.69 11.03
C LEU A 255 7.86 4.75 11.60
N ASP A 256 6.61 5.23 11.69
CA ASP A 256 5.44 4.38 12.03
C ASP A 256 5.32 3.19 11.08
N LEU A 257 5.51 3.45 9.77
CA LEU A 257 5.51 2.41 8.74
C LEU A 257 6.59 1.34 8.98
N GLN A 258 7.82 1.74 9.30
CA GLN A 258 8.93 0.81 9.52
C GLN A 258 8.73 -0.07 10.75
N GLU A 259 8.30 0.54 11.87
CA GLU A 259 8.03 -0.18 13.11
C GLU A 259 6.87 -1.15 12.93
N ARG A 260 5.77 -0.70 12.30
CA ARG A 260 4.59 -1.53 12.04
C ARG A 260 4.86 -2.68 11.09
N LEU A 261 5.74 -2.49 10.10
CA LEU A 261 6.09 -3.52 9.13
C LEU A 261 7.30 -4.36 9.53
N GLU A 262 7.89 -4.12 10.71
CA GLU A 262 9.08 -4.83 11.20
C GLU A 262 10.23 -4.83 10.15
N ALA A 263 10.48 -3.65 9.55
CA ALA A 263 11.43 -3.50 8.45
C ALA A 263 12.87 -3.28 8.93
N SER A 264 13.81 -4.16 8.57
CA SER A 264 15.26 -3.92 8.78
C SER A 264 15.73 -2.66 8.04
N PRO A 265 16.58 -1.79 8.61
CA PRO A 265 17.03 -0.56 7.95
C PRO A 265 17.87 -0.77 6.67
N ASP A 266 18.28 -2.01 6.34
CA ASP A 266 19.09 -2.32 5.15
C ASP A 266 18.44 -1.93 3.82
N TRP A 267 17.11 -1.84 3.78
CA TRP A 267 16.38 -1.38 2.59
C TRP A 267 16.76 0.06 2.20
N ALA A 268 17.16 0.92 3.15
CA ALA A 268 17.55 2.30 2.86
C ALA A 268 18.82 2.35 1.99
N ARG A 269 19.69 1.34 2.10
CA ARG A 269 20.89 1.19 1.26
C ARG A 269 20.61 0.47 -0.05
N THR A 270 19.88 -0.64 0.02
CA THR A 270 19.70 -1.54 -1.13
C THR A 270 18.56 -1.13 -2.06
N GLY A 271 17.61 -0.36 -1.55
CA GLY A 271 16.35 -0.06 -2.21
C GLY A 271 15.42 -1.26 -2.35
N ARG A 272 15.73 -2.44 -1.80
CA ARG A 272 14.86 -3.62 -1.89
C ARG A 272 13.83 -3.63 -0.77
N VAL A 273 12.59 -3.98 -1.08
CA VAL A 273 11.55 -4.17 -0.06
C VAL A 273 11.87 -5.44 0.73
N PRO A 274 12.02 -5.37 2.08
CA PRO A 274 12.29 -6.54 2.90
C PRO A 274 11.21 -7.61 2.80
N ALA A 275 11.57 -8.90 2.95
CA ALA A 275 10.60 -9.99 2.96
C ALA A 275 9.59 -9.87 4.12
N THR A 276 10.03 -9.39 5.30
CA THR A 276 9.16 -9.12 6.46
C THR A 276 8.08 -8.09 6.12
N VAL A 277 8.43 -7.05 5.36
CA VAL A 277 7.48 -6.07 4.86
C VAL A 277 6.46 -6.70 3.93
N LYS A 278 6.92 -7.46 2.92
CA LYS A 278 6.03 -8.16 1.96
C LYS A 278 5.03 -9.06 2.67
N LEU A 279 5.48 -9.78 3.71
CA LEU A 279 4.63 -10.60 4.56
C LEU A 279 3.58 -9.78 5.32
N ASN A 280 3.98 -8.65 5.90
CA ASN A 280 3.07 -7.76 6.64
C ASN A 280 2.08 -7.00 5.74
N GLN A 281 2.18 -7.14 4.41
CA GLN A 281 1.11 -6.74 3.49
C GLN A 281 -0.03 -7.77 3.43
N PHE A 282 0.10 -8.95 4.07
CA PHE A 282 -1.01 -9.87 4.28
C PHE A 282 -1.65 -9.66 5.66
N PRO A 283 -3.00 -9.73 5.75
CA PRO A 283 -3.70 -9.46 7.00
C PRO A 283 -3.31 -10.43 8.11
N TRP A 284 -3.29 -9.92 9.35
CA TRP A 284 -3.17 -10.76 10.55
C TRP A 284 -4.45 -11.53 10.86
N ARG A 285 -5.58 -10.95 10.47
CA ARG A 285 -6.90 -11.54 10.57
C ARG A 285 -7.83 -10.90 9.53
N LEU A 286 -8.88 -11.62 9.14
CA LEU A 286 -9.96 -11.09 8.32
C LEU A 286 -11.02 -10.42 9.19
N SER A 287 -11.55 -9.29 8.72
CA SER A 287 -12.69 -8.61 9.36
C SER A 287 -14.01 -9.25 8.94
N SER A 288 -14.84 -9.64 9.91
CA SER A 288 -16.20 -10.16 9.67
C SER A 288 -17.14 -9.12 9.06
N TYR A 289 -16.85 -7.83 9.19
CA TYR A 289 -17.68 -6.77 8.61
C TYR A 289 -17.65 -6.74 7.08
N SER A 290 -16.54 -7.16 6.48
CA SER A 290 -16.29 -7.06 5.03
C SER A 290 -16.11 -8.42 4.35
N ALA A 291 -16.23 -9.51 5.10
CA ALA A 291 -16.06 -10.88 4.64
C ALA A 291 -17.32 -11.72 4.96
N LYS A 292 -17.52 -12.81 4.20
CA LYS A 292 -18.56 -13.79 4.52
C LYS A 292 -18.12 -14.59 5.74
N GLU A 293 -19.00 -14.69 6.74
CA GLU A 293 -18.73 -15.46 7.95
C GLU A 293 -19.68 -16.65 8.05
N ARG A 294 -19.15 -17.77 8.54
CA ARG A 294 -19.91 -18.94 8.96
C ARG A 294 -19.35 -19.43 10.28
N ILE A 295 -20.23 -19.70 11.24
CA ILE A 295 -19.88 -20.24 12.56
C ILE A 295 -20.59 -21.58 12.69
N SER A 296 -19.85 -22.61 13.10
CA SER A 296 -20.35 -23.98 13.27
C SER A 296 -19.76 -24.60 14.54
N THR A 297 -20.42 -25.62 15.07
CA THR A 297 -19.88 -26.46 16.16
C THR A 297 -19.61 -27.84 15.61
N VAL A 298 -18.35 -28.29 15.66
CA VAL A 298 -17.90 -29.52 15.02
C VAL A 298 -17.35 -30.50 16.05
N VAL A 299 -17.83 -31.75 16.01
CA VAL A 299 -17.16 -32.87 16.69
C VAL A 299 -15.92 -33.20 15.88
N MET A 300 -14.76 -32.87 16.42
CA MET A 300 -13.50 -33.05 15.70
C MET A 300 -13.22 -34.54 15.47
N PRO A 301 -12.88 -34.97 14.24
CA PRO A 301 -12.56 -36.37 13.95
C PRO A 301 -11.25 -36.79 14.63
N ASP A 302 -11.04 -38.10 14.82
CA ASP A 302 -9.81 -38.67 15.39
C ASP A 302 -8.55 -38.26 14.60
N SER A 303 -8.70 -38.03 13.29
CA SER A 303 -7.66 -37.52 12.42
C SER A 303 -7.15 -36.12 12.82
N THR A 304 -7.85 -35.36 13.68
CA THR A 304 -7.42 -34.04 14.18
C THR A 304 -7.01 -34.10 15.66
N PRO A 305 -5.91 -34.81 15.99
CA PRO A 305 -5.57 -35.18 17.38
C PRO A 305 -5.36 -33.98 18.32
N ARG A 306 -5.09 -32.79 17.79
CA ARG A 306 -4.91 -31.54 18.55
C ARG A 306 -6.20 -30.95 19.09
N TRP A 307 -7.32 -31.35 18.52
CA TRP A 307 -8.65 -30.84 18.79
C TRP A 307 -9.66 -31.94 19.10
N TYR A 308 -9.31 -33.19 18.85
CA TYR A 308 -10.11 -34.37 19.17
C TYR A 308 -10.51 -34.38 20.65
N GLY A 309 -11.81 -34.56 20.90
CA GLY A 309 -12.38 -34.62 22.25
C GLY A 309 -12.49 -33.27 22.98
N LEU A 310 -11.94 -32.18 22.46
CA LEU A 310 -12.07 -30.85 23.05
C LEU A 310 -13.47 -30.27 22.80
N LYS A 311 -13.92 -29.43 23.73
CA LYS A 311 -15.26 -28.82 23.71
C LYS A 311 -15.18 -27.35 24.08
N HIS A 312 -16.01 -26.54 23.43
CA HIS A 312 -16.17 -25.14 23.79
C HIS A 312 -17.27 -24.98 24.84
N TYR A 313 -17.11 -24.06 25.81
CA TYR A 313 -18.08 -23.88 26.91
C TYR A 313 -19.50 -23.52 26.41
N ASN A 314 -19.60 -22.67 25.38
CA ASN A 314 -20.89 -22.36 24.71
C ASN A 314 -21.34 -23.39 23.67
N ALA A 315 -20.51 -24.41 23.38
CA ALA A 315 -20.74 -25.38 22.32
C ALA A 315 -20.33 -26.78 22.81
N PRO A 316 -21.05 -27.36 23.78
CA PRO A 316 -20.64 -28.59 24.47
C PRO A 316 -20.61 -29.83 23.56
N LYS A 317 -21.12 -29.70 22.33
CA LYS A 317 -21.07 -30.73 21.30
C LYS A 317 -19.68 -30.86 20.66
N GLY A 318 -18.80 -29.87 20.75
CA GLY A 318 -17.46 -29.96 20.16
C GLY A 318 -16.69 -28.63 20.11
N VAL A 319 -15.85 -28.49 19.10
CA VAL A 319 -15.02 -27.30 18.87
C VAL A 319 -15.84 -26.26 18.11
N LEU A 320 -15.74 -24.99 18.52
CA LEU A 320 -16.35 -23.88 17.80
C LEU A 320 -15.43 -23.52 16.62
N LEU A 321 -15.96 -23.55 15.41
CA LEU A 321 -15.22 -23.32 14.18
C LEU A 321 -15.83 -22.13 13.43
N HIS A 322 -15.03 -21.09 13.25
CA HIS A 322 -15.37 -19.87 12.50
C HIS A 322 -14.63 -19.84 11.17
N LEU A 323 -15.38 -19.75 10.08
CA LEU A 323 -14.88 -19.54 8.73
C LEU A 323 -15.16 -18.10 8.29
N THR A 324 -14.12 -17.35 7.96
CA THR A 324 -14.23 -16.01 7.36
C THR A 324 -13.63 -16.02 5.96
N GLN A 325 -14.35 -15.54 4.95
CA GLN A 325 -13.92 -15.62 3.54
C GLN A 325 -14.13 -14.33 2.77
N SER A 326 -13.13 -13.96 1.96
CA SER A 326 -13.19 -12.84 1.01
C SER A 326 -12.40 -13.21 -0.24
N GLY A 327 -13.09 -13.65 -1.29
CA GLY A 327 -12.47 -14.13 -2.54
C GLY A 327 -11.41 -15.22 -2.28
N PRO A 328 -10.14 -15.02 -2.69
CA PRO A 328 -9.06 -15.98 -2.46
C PRO A 328 -8.58 -16.06 -1.00
N LEU A 329 -9.00 -15.14 -0.13
CA LEU A 329 -8.69 -15.19 1.30
C LEU A 329 -9.69 -16.06 2.05
N ALA A 330 -9.16 -16.93 2.90
CA ALA A 330 -9.96 -17.69 3.86
C ALA A 330 -9.23 -17.72 5.21
N GLN A 331 -9.97 -17.55 6.29
CA GLN A 331 -9.48 -17.72 7.65
C GLN A 331 -10.35 -18.75 8.36
N VAL A 332 -9.71 -19.69 9.03
CA VAL A 332 -10.35 -20.62 9.95
C VAL A 332 -9.88 -20.30 11.36
N GLU A 333 -10.81 -20.04 12.27
CA GLU A 333 -10.55 -19.95 13.70
C GLU A 333 -11.21 -21.13 14.41
N LEU A 334 -10.44 -21.85 15.22
CA LEU A 334 -10.91 -22.94 16.07
C LEU A 334 -10.80 -22.52 17.53
N LEU A 335 -11.85 -22.78 18.33
CA LEU A 335 -11.90 -22.44 19.75
C LEU A 335 -12.48 -23.59 20.58
N ALA A 336 -11.80 -23.94 21.67
CA ALA A 336 -12.27 -24.92 22.66
C ALA A 336 -11.51 -24.76 23.99
N GLU A 337 -12.00 -25.39 25.05
CA GLU A 337 -11.24 -25.54 26.30
C GLU A 337 -10.11 -26.57 26.11
N ALA A 338 -8.91 -26.25 26.59
CA ALA A 338 -7.70 -27.04 26.29
C ALA A 338 -7.53 -28.30 27.16
N GLY A 339 -8.40 -28.51 28.16
CA GLY A 339 -8.38 -29.65 29.07
C GLY A 339 -8.05 -29.29 30.53
N ALA A 340 -8.60 -30.07 31.47
CA ALA A 340 -8.48 -29.82 32.91
C ALA A 340 -7.05 -30.03 33.45
N GLU A 341 -6.21 -30.80 32.75
CA GLU A 341 -4.80 -31.05 33.10
C GLU A 341 -3.88 -29.82 32.99
N ARG A 342 -4.42 -28.72 32.41
CA ARG A 342 -3.75 -27.41 32.24
C ARG A 342 -4.32 -26.33 33.16
N THR A 343 -5.20 -26.73 34.08
CA THR A 343 -5.84 -25.82 35.02
C THR A 343 -4.82 -25.12 35.89
N ILE A 344 -4.95 -23.80 36.00
CA ILE A 344 -4.20 -22.99 36.95
C ILE A 344 -5.21 -22.27 37.82
N GLU A 345 -5.10 -22.44 39.14
CA GLU A 345 -5.95 -21.71 40.11
C GLU A 345 -7.46 -21.88 39.82
N GLY A 346 -7.86 -23.09 39.39
CA GLY A 346 -9.25 -23.42 39.06
C GLY A 346 -9.71 -22.95 37.67
N GLN A 347 -8.86 -22.28 36.89
CA GLN A 347 -9.16 -21.78 35.56
C GLN A 347 -8.64 -22.72 34.47
N VAL A 348 -9.53 -23.17 33.59
CA VAL A 348 -9.18 -23.97 32.39
C VAL A 348 -8.86 -23.00 31.25
N PRO A 349 -7.73 -23.16 30.54
CA PRO A 349 -7.40 -22.26 29.45
C PRO A 349 -8.26 -22.55 28.22
N VAL A 350 -8.59 -21.50 27.48
CA VAL A 350 -9.21 -21.57 26.16
C VAL A 350 -8.11 -21.61 25.11
N LYS A 351 -8.13 -22.66 24.30
CA LYS A 351 -7.30 -22.82 23.12
C LYS A 351 -7.97 -22.15 21.93
N ARG A 352 -7.25 -21.25 21.27
CA ARG A 352 -7.63 -20.63 20.00
C ARG A 352 -6.53 -20.87 18.98
N GLU A 353 -6.88 -21.29 17.78
CA GLU A 353 -5.95 -21.27 16.64
C GLU A 353 -6.58 -20.58 15.44
N THR A 354 -5.78 -19.79 14.73
CA THR A 354 -6.18 -19.05 13.54
C THR A 354 -5.28 -19.46 12.37
N TRP A 355 -5.90 -19.92 11.29
CA TRP A 355 -5.25 -20.39 10.07
C TRP A 355 -5.69 -19.49 8.91
N LEU A 356 -4.76 -18.76 8.31
CA LEU A 356 -5.05 -17.84 7.21
C LEU A 356 -4.47 -18.37 5.90
N PHE A 357 -5.33 -18.47 4.90
CA PHE A 357 -5.02 -18.97 3.58
C PHE A 357 -5.19 -17.89 2.52
N PHE A 358 -4.34 -17.95 1.50
CA PHE A 358 -4.50 -17.21 0.26
C PHE A 358 -4.40 -18.17 -0.92
N ALA A 359 -5.46 -18.22 -1.74
CA ALA A 359 -5.57 -19.15 -2.87
C ALA A 359 -5.30 -20.62 -2.47
N GLY A 360 -5.75 -21.02 -1.28
CA GLY A 360 -5.59 -22.37 -0.73
C GLY A 360 -4.24 -22.66 -0.05
N LYS A 361 -3.26 -21.77 -0.17
CA LYS A 361 -1.96 -21.92 0.50
C LYS A 361 -1.99 -21.28 1.88
N LEU A 362 -1.45 -21.95 2.89
CA LEU A 362 -1.31 -21.40 4.23
C LEU A 362 -0.27 -20.26 4.20
N MET A 363 -0.69 -19.08 4.65
CA MET A 363 0.17 -17.89 4.70
C MET A 363 0.57 -17.55 6.13
N ARG A 364 -0.33 -17.77 7.09
CA ARG A 364 -0.13 -17.42 8.49
C ARG A 364 -0.88 -18.38 9.39
N TYR A 365 -0.22 -18.76 10.47
CA TYR A 365 -0.75 -19.62 11.50
C TYR A 365 -0.45 -19.01 12.86
N ARG A 366 -1.47 -18.90 13.69
CA ARG A 366 -1.35 -18.40 15.06
C ARG A 366 -2.09 -19.32 16.00
N GLY A 367 -1.59 -19.44 17.21
CA GLY A 367 -2.38 -20.00 18.28
C GLY A 367 -2.11 -19.33 19.61
N GLN A 368 -3.09 -19.47 20.47
CA GLN A 368 -3.13 -18.87 21.80
C GLN A 368 -3.80 -19.85 22.75
N LEU A 369 -3.21 -19.98 23.94
CA LEU A 369 -3.83 -20.55 25.12
C LEU A 369 -3.97 -19.43 26.14
N HIS A 370 -5.21 -19.03 26.43
CA HIS A 370 -5.48 -17.93 27.36
C HIS A 370 -6.40 -18.34 28.49
N TYR A 371 -6.22 -17.74 29.66
CA TYR A 371 -7.10 -17.94 30.81
C TYR A 371 -8.17 -16.84 30.81
N GLY A 372 -9.44 -17.20 30.99
CA GLY A 372 -10.59 -16.32 30.76
C GLY A 372 -10.66 -15.06 31.65
N ASN A 373 -11.68 -14.25 31.41
CA ASN A 373 -11.89 -12.98 32.12
C ASN A 373 -11.92 -13.17 33.64
N GLY A 374 -11.03 -12.49 34.37
CA GLY A 374 -10.84 -12.63 35.82
C GLY A 374 -9.50 -13.27 36.23
N ALA A 375 -8.69 -13.72 35.27
CA ALA A 375 -7.38 -14.32 35.50
C ALA A 375 -6.22 -13.53 34.84
N GLU A 376 -6.31 -12.20 34.84
CA GLU A 376 -5.36 -11.29 34.15
C GLU A 376 -3.90 -11.39 34.64
N HIS A 377 -3.69 -11.99 35.82
CA HIS A 377 -2.37 -12.29 36.37
C HIS A 377 -1.78 -13.60 35.86
N LEU A 378 -2.58 -14.47 35.24
CA LEU A 378 -2.11 -15.72 34.66
C LEU A 378 -1.49 -15.45 33.28
N PRO A 379 -0.33 -16.04 32.98
CA PRO A 379 0.30 -15.88 31.68
C PRO A 379 -0.44 -16.69 30.61
N ASP A 380 -0.67 -16.05 29.48
CA ASP A 380 -1.09 -16.71 28.25
C ASP A 380 0.12 -17.36 27.58
N THR A 381 -0.13 -18.30 26.66
CA THR A 381 0.90 -18.80 25.75
C THR A 381 0.47 -18.48 24.32
N GLU A 382 1.33 -17.78 23.58
CA GLU A 382 1.11 -17.46 22.17
C GLU A 382 2.19 -18.09 21.30
N TRP A 383 1.80 -18.48 20.08
CA TRP A 383 2.74 -18.88 19.05
C TRP A 383 2.31 -18.39 17.67
N ARG A 384 3.29 -18.11 16.82
CA ARG A 384 3.07 -17.69 15.43
C ARG A 384 4.02 -18.40 14.49
N MET A 385 3.52 -18.71 13.30
CA MET A 385 4.30 -19.10 12.13
C MET A 385 3.79 -18.34 10.91
N ASP A 386 4.74 -17.81 10.15
CA ASP A 386 4.45 -17.03 8.95
C ASP A 386 5.22 -17.60 7.75
N TRP A 387 4.54 -17.68 6.61
CA TRP A 387 5.11 -18.17 5.35
C TRP A 387 5.07 -17.10 4.27
N SER A 388 6.11 -17.07 3.45
CA SER A 388 6.11 -16.32 2.19
C SER A 388 6.71 -17.20 1.12
N ASN A 389 6.06 -17.27 -0.05
CA ASN A 389 6.49 -18.09 -1.18
C ASN A 389 6.76 -19.57 -0.83
N GLY A 390 6.08 -20.11 0.19
CA GLY A 390 6.25 -21.49 0.65
C GLY A 390 7.42 -21.72 1.61
N GLU A 391 8.18 -20.67 1.96
CA GLU A 391 9.25 -20.73 2.95
C GLU A 391 8.77 -20.15 4.29
N ARG A 392 9.11 -20.84 5.38
CA ARG A 392 8.86 -20.38 6.74
C ARG A 392 9.81 -19.22 7.07
N LEU A 393 9.25 -18.05 7.35
CA LEU A 393 10.02 -16.84 7.64
C LEU A 393 10.26 -16.64 9.14
N GLU A 394 9.21 -16.85 9.93
CA GLU A 394 9.26 -16.67 11.37
C GLU A 394 8.52 -17.81 12.06
N ALA A 395 9.08 -18.27 13.17
CA ALA A 395 8.41 -19.12 14.13
C ALA A 395 8.80 -18.66 15.54
N SER A 396 7.80 -18.32 16.36
CA SER A 396 8.05 -17.94 17.75
C SER A 396 6.93 -18.44 18.66
N ALA A 397 7.31 -18.82 19.88
CA ALA A 397 6.40 -19.22 20.94
C ALA A 397 6.90 -18.61 22.24
N ALA A 398 6.00 -17.97 22.99
CA ALA A 398 6.32 -17.34 24.25
C ALA A 398 5.14 -17.40 25.21
N ASN A 399 5.44 -17.40 26.50
CA ASN A 399 4.45 -17.02 27.49
C ASN A 399 4.37 -15.49 27.53
N VAL A 400 3.15 -14.97 27.49
CA VAL A 400 2.89 -13.54 27.43
C VAL A 400 2.04 -13.11 28.62
N SER A 401 2.34 -11.93 29.16
CA SER A 401 1.52 -11.33 30.22
C SER A 401 0.35 -10.60 29.58
N PRO A 402 -0.91 -10.87 29.99
CA PRO A 402 -2.08 -10.19 29.42
C PRO A 402 -2.09 -8.68 29.64
N SER A 403 -1.36 -8.19 30.65
CA SER A 403 -1.44 -6.83 31.19
C SER A 403 -0.14 -6.03 31.15
N SER A 404 0.94 -6.58 30.59
CA SER A 404 2.27 -5.93 30.59
C SER A 404 2.69 -5.39 29.23
N LEU A 405 3.33 -4.22 29.23
CA LEU A 405 4.10 -3.68 28.08
C LEU A 405 5.31 -4.56 27.74
N ILE A 406 5.79 -5.37 28.69
CA ILE A 406 6.83 -6.38 28.49
C ILE A 406 6.13 -7.70 28.14
N LYS A 407 6.15 -8.05 26.85
CA LYS A 407 5.37 -9.15 26.28
C LYS A 407 5.80 -10.55 26.70
N GLN A 408 6.94 -10.75 27.36
CA GLN A 408 7.46 -12.10 27.63
C GLN A 408 7.59 -12.38 29.13
N VAL A 409 7.06 -13.54 29.55
CA VAL A 409 7.21 -14.10 30.89
C VAL A 409 8.16 -15.30 30.81
N PRO A 410 9.48 -15.10 31.01
CA PRO A 410 10.48 -16.14 30.74
C PRO A 410 10.34 -17.36 31.65
N ASP A 411 9.97 -17.18 32.92
CA ASP A 411 9.90 -18.27 33.89
C ASP A 411 8.47 -18.49 34.41
N CYS A 412 7.80 -19.49 33.84
CA CYS A 412 6.46 -19.85 34.27
C CYS A 412 6.46 -20.90 35.39
N ARG A 413 6.02 -20.50 36.59
CA ARG A 413 6.01 -21.35 37.79
C ARG A 413 4.94 -22.46 37.78
N TRP A 414 3.82 -22.24 37.09
CA TRP A 414 2.70 -23.18 37.07
C TRP A 414 2.90 -24.31 36.05
N ASP A 415 2.45 -25.52 36.40
CA ASP A 415 2.58 -26.69 35.53
C ASP A 415 1.76 -26.59 34.23
N GLY A 416 0.52 -26.10 34.32
CA GLY A 416 -0.34 -25.87 33.15
C GLY A 416 0.30 -24.95 32.11
N CYS A 417 0.98 -23.90 32.57
CA CYS A 417 1.69 -22.97 31.70
C CYS A 417 2.92 -23.60 31.03
N ARG A 418 3.69 -24.43 31.75
CA ARG A 418 4.79 -25.19 31.14
C ARG A 418 4.28 -26.17 30.08
N LYS A 419 3.13 -26.82 30.32
CA LYS A 419 2.46 -27.69 29.32
C LYS A 419 1.99 -26.90 28.11
N ASN A 420 1.42 -25.71 28.31
CA ASN A 420 1.00 -24.84 27.21
C ASN A 420 2.20 -24.44 26.32
N LEU A 421 3.32 -24.03 26.93
CA LEU A 421 4.54 -23.71 26.18
C LEU A 421 5.14 -24.94 25.48
N ALA A 422 5.07 -26.11 26.10
CA ALA A 422 5.51 -27.37 25.50
C ALA A 422 4.67 -27.72 24.26
N GLU A 423 3.34 -27.56 24.32
CA GLU A 423 2.49 -27.70 23.13
C GLU A 423 2.88 -26.70 22.05
N ALA A 424 2.96 -25.41 22.37
CA ALA A 424 3.32 -24.37 21.41
C ALA A 424 4.63 -24.71 20.67
N ARG A 425 5.67 -25.13 21.41
CA ARG A 425 6.95 -25.58 20.83
C ARG A 425 6.81 -26.82 19.96
N ALA A 426 5.98 -27.79 20.37
CA ALA A 426 5.69 -28.96 19.55
C ALA A 426 5.00 -28.59 18.22
N GLN A 427 4.10 -27.59 18.23
CA GLN A 427 3.48 -27.09 17.01
C GLN A 427 4.50 -26.43 16.08
N LEU A 428 5.42 -25.63 16.63
CA LEU A 428 6.49 -25.02 15.84
C LEU A 428 7.48 -26.04 15.26
N ALA A 429 7.63 -27.20 15.90
CA ALA A 429 8.51 -28.28 15.44
C ALA A 429 7.89 -29.11 14.30
N ALA A 430 6.59 -29.00 14.04
CA ALA A 430 5.95 -29.68 12.91
C ALA A 430 6.52 -29.20 11.57
N SER A 431 6.59 -30.10 10.59
CA SER A 431 7.01 -29.72 9.24
C SER A 431 5.97 -28.84 8.53
N ASP A 432 6.42 -28.00 7.60
CA ASP A 432 5.51 -27.13 6.83
C ASP A 432 4.45 -27.93 6.06
N ALA A 433 4.82 -29.09 5.51
CA ALA A 433 3.89 -29.97 4.82
C ALA A 433 2.80 -30.54 5.74
N GLN A 434 3.15 -30.88 6.99
CA GLN A 434 2.17 -31.33 7.99
C GLN A 434 1.20 -30.19 8.33
N LEU A 435 1.70 -28.99 8.60
CA LEU A 435 0.88 -27.82 8.94
C LEU A 435 -0.03 -27.40 7.78
N GLN A 436 0.47 -27.44 6.55
CA GLN A 436 -0.33 -27.18 5.34
C GLN A 436 -1.48 -28.20 5.22
N SER A 437 -1.18 -29.50 5.31
CA SER A 437 -2.19 -30.56 5.21
C SER A 437 -3.22 -30.49 6.34
N GLU A 438 -2.79 -30.17 7.55
CA GLU A 438 -3.66 -30.01 8.71
C GLU A 438 -4.59 -28.79 8.54
N GLY A 439 -4.03 -27.65 8.13
CA GLY A 439 -4.80 -26.44 7.86
C GLY A 439 -5.83 -26.63 6.74
N GLU A 440 -5.47 -27.31 5.66
CA GLU A 440 -6.39 -27.67 4.57
C GLU A 440 -7.57 -28.51 5.06
N ARG A 441 -7.32 -29.44 5.99
CA ARG A 441 -8.37 -30.25 6.60
C ARG A 441 -9.33 -29.40 7.43
N TYR A 442 -8.83 -28.47 8.23
CA TYR A 442 -9.69 -27.54 8.96
C TYR A 442 -10.50 -26.66 8.03
N LEU A 443 -9.90 -26.18 6.93
CA LEU A 443 -10.60 -25.40 5.92
C LEU A 443 -11.69 -26.22 5.20
N GLN A 444 -11.48 -27.52 5.00
CA GLN A 444 -12.50 -28.41 4.45
C GLN A 444 -13.66 -28.62 5.43
N LEU A 445 -13.36 -28.98 6.69
CA LEU A 445 -14.37 -29.14 7.75
C LEU A 445 -15.20 -27.86 7.91
N ALA A 446 -14.56 -26.69 7.82
CA ALA A 446 -15.21 -25.38 7.88
C ALA A 446 -16.25 -25.13 6.77
N ARG A 447 -16.08 -25.78 5.62
CA ARG A 447 -16.90 -25.60 4.42
C ARG A 447 -18.03 -26.61 4.30
N GLU A 448 -17.93 -27.75 4.98
CA GLU A 448 -18.96 -28.79 4.95
C GLU A 448 -20.29 -28.24 5.48
N PRO A 449 -21.43 -28.38 4.77
CA PRO A 449 -22.74 -27.97 5.27
C PRO A 449 -23.12 -28.77 6.53
N ASP A 450 -23.78 -28.11 7.50
CA ASP A 450 -24.25 -28.73 8.76
C ASP A 450 -25.28 -29.84 8.52
#